data_AF-A0A3N5JM74-F1
#
_entry.id   AF-A0A3N5JM74-F1
#
_cell.length_a   1.000
_cell.length_b   1.000
_cell.length_c   1.000
_cell.angle_alpha   90.00
_cell.angle_beta   90.00
_cell.angle_gamma   90.00
#
_symmetry.space_group_name_H-M   'P 1'
#
loop_
_entity.id
_entity.type
_entity.pdbx_description
1 polymer ?
#
loop_
_entity_poly.entity_id
_entity_poly.type
_entity_poly.pdbx_seq_one_letter_code
_entity_poly.pdbx_strand_id
1 'polypeptide(L)'
;MDEYLRMDGLTFKLVPYHAEDKVAEQKLEKNLSEIFQYRNLDNPKVYLNDNVIGLLQNYRAAFLRLAHQYLMEKNNEGVVRILKKMEQVVPFDVIPAPDIRLPLQVGQYYQFAGRIDEFLRLAEFTYQTDPENPEVVGIYVSLLQHHKRYQDAIAVLSEWQIDHPADSEAQNKILELQRQVSAPDSVIQ
;
A
#
# COMPACT_ATOMS: atom_id res chain seq x y z
N MET A 1 -5.91 -25.70 19.65
CA MET A 1 -6.72 -26.09 18.46
C MET A 1 -6.16 -25.49 17.16
N ASP A 2 -5.48 -24.34 17.20
CA ASP A 2 -4.96 -23.67 16.00
C ASP A 2 -3.78 -24.36 15.29
N GLU A 3 -3.13 -25.33 15.93
CA GLU A 3 -1.94 -26.03 15.40
C GLU A 3 -2.20 -26.94 14.20
N TYR A 4 -3.48 -27.25 13.93
CA TYR A 4 -3.93 -28.13 12.84
C TYR A 4 -4.82 -27.41 11.82
N LEU A 5 -4.95 -26.08 11.91
CA LEU A 5 -5.72 -25.29 10.98
C LEU A 5 -4.80 -24.64 9.96
N ARG A 6 -4.89 -25.09 8.71
CA ARG A 6 -4.17 -24.51 7.57
C ARG A 6 -5.10 -23.60 6.78
N MET A 7 -4.63 -22.41 6.40
CA MET A 7 -5.38 -21.49 5.54
C MET A 7 -5.25 -21.92 4.07
N ASP A 8 -6.32 -22.46 3.50
CA ASP A 8 -6.42 -22.82 2.09
C ASP A 8 -7.21 -21.72 1.35
N GLY A 9 -6.53 -20.65 0.92
CA GLY A 9 -7.21 -19.53 0.26
C GLY A 9 -7.91 -18.62 1.26
N LEU A 10 -9.25 -18.62 1.24
CA LEU A 10 -10.13 -17.83 2.11
C LEU A 10 -10.74 -18.62 3.27
N THR A 11 -10.40 -19.91 3.39
CA THR A 11 -11.02 -20.81 4.38
C THR A 11 -9.97 -21.57 5.18
N PHE A 12 -10.23 -21.82 6.45
CA PHE A 12 -9.44 -22.72 7.26
C PHE A 12 -9.82 -24.18 6.98
N LYS A 13 -8.82 -25.02 6.79
CA LYS A 13 -8.95 -26.47 6.63
C LYS A 13 -8.22 -27.18 7.77
N LEU A 14 -8.89 -28.14 8.39
CA LEU A 14 -8.27 -29.04 9.36
C LEU A 14 -7.34 -30.01 8.64
N VAL A 15 -6.09 -30.11 9.08
CA VAL A 15 -5.07 -31.01 8.52
C VAL A 15 -4.52 -31.95 9.61
N PRO A 16 -4.14 -33.20 9.28
CA PRO A 16 -3.70 -34.18 10.28
C PRO A 16 -2.22 -34.02 10.70
N TYR A 17 -1.59 -32.91 10.34
CA TYR A 17 -0.20 -32.59 10.66
C TYR A 17 -0.12 -31.17 11.20
N HIS A 18 0.96 -30.86 11.91
CA HIS A 18 1.21 -29.52 12.43
C HIS A 18 1.34 -28.54 11.25
N ALA A 19 0.48 -27.53 11.17
CA ALA A 19 0.52 -26.53 10.11
C ALA A 19 1.65 -25.53 10.38
N GLU A 20 2.92 -25.96 10.24
CA GLU A 20 4.09 -25.09 10.32
C GLU A 20 4.06 -24.06 9.17
N ASP A 21 3.72 -24.51 7.95
CA ASP A 21 3.39 -23.64 6.81
C ASP A 21 1.89 -23.31 6.82
N LYS A 22 1.54 -22.23 7.51
CA LYS A 22 0.14 -21.77 7.69
C LYS A 22 -0.54 -21.32 6.39
N VAL A 23 0.19 -21.25 5.28
CA VAL A 23 -0.31 -20.87 3.96
C VAL A 23 0.10 -21.93 2.95
N ALA A 24 -0.87 -22.54 2.28
CA ALA A 24 -0.58 -23.35 1.10
C ALA A 24 -0.25 -22.42 -0.08
N GLU A 25 0.93 -21.82 -0.07
CA GLU A 25 1.39 -20.75 -0.98
C GLU A 25 1.04 -21.04 -2.44
N GLN A 26 1.50 -22.19 -2.98
CA GLN A 26 1.22 -22.59 -4.36
C GLN A 26 -0.29 -22.72 -4.65
N LYS A 27 -1.07 -23.19 -3.68
CA LYS A 27 -2.53 -23.30 -3.82
C LYS A 27 -3.20 -21.93 -3.76
N LEU A 28 -2.72 -21.05 -2.90
CA LEU A 28 -3.20 -19.68 -2.79
C LEU A 28 -2.88 -18.88 -4.06
N GLU A 29 -1.64 -18.98 -4.54
CA GLU A 29 -1.21 -18.38 -5.81
C GLU A 29 -2.10 -18.85 -6.95
N LYS A 30 -2.22 -20.18 -7.15
CA LYS A 30 -3.09 -20.77 -8.16
C LYS A 30 -4.54 -20.27 -8.05
N ASN A 31 -5.08 -20.21 -6.83
CA ASN A 31 -6.43 -19.72 -6.63
C ASN A 31 -6.57 -18.26 -7.06
N LEU A 32 -5.64 -17.40 -6.65
CA LEU A 32 -5.66 -15.97 -6.94
C LEU A 32 -5.40 -15.66 -8.42
N SER A 33 -4.56 -16.45 -9.11
CA SER A 33 -4.11 -16.20 -10.47
C SER A 33 -4.95 -16.91 -11.55
N GLU A 34 -5.44 -18.12 -11.28
CA GLU A 34 -6.06 -18.99 -12.29
C GLU A 34 -7.53 -19.33 -12.00
N ILE A 35 -7.90 -19.54 -10.72
CA ILE A 35 -9.22 -20.09 -10.38
C ILE A 35 -10.26 -19.00 -10.12
N PHE A 36 -9.91 -18.01 -9.30
CA PHE A 36 -10.84 -16.94 -8.93
C PHE A 36 -11.14 -16.03 -10.12
N GLN A 37 -12.40 -15.60 -10.20
CA GLN A 37 -12.92 -14.80 -11.30
C GLN A 37 -13.24 -13.39 -10.81
N TYR A 38 -12.61 -12.39 -11.42
CA TYR A 38 -12.72 -10.97 -11.02
C TYR A 38 -13.46 -10.19 -12.09
N ARG A 39 -14.75 -10.47 -12.28
CA ARG A 39 -15.53 -9.88 -13.38
C ARG A 39 -16.06 -8.50 -12.98
N ASN A 40 -15.66 -7.47 -13.73
CA ASN A 40 -16.09 -6.07 -13.58
C ASN A 40 -15.82 -5.44 -12.19
N LEU A 41 -14.90 -6.00 -11.41
CA LEU A 41 -14.53 -5.45 -10.10
C LEU A 41 -13.67 -4.18 -10.21
N ASP A 42 -13.07 -3.97 -11.37
CA ASP A 42 -12.28 -2.80 -11.77
C ASP A 42 -13.10 -1.75 -12.54
N ASN A 43 -14.41 -1.96 -12.70
CA ASN A 43 -15.26 -1.06 -13.46
C ASN A 43 -16.03 -0.11 -12.54
N PRO A 44 -15.69 1.20 -12.49
CA PRO A 44 -16.36 2.16 -11.61
C PRO A 44 -17.83 2.42 -11.97
N LYS A 45 -18.30 1.95 -13.14
CA LYS A 45 -19.72 2.05 -13.53
C LYS A 45 -20.59 0.95 -12.92
N VAL A 46 -19.99 -0.08 -12.33
CA VAL A 46 -20.73 -1.14 -11.65
C VAL A 46 -20.93 -0.73 -10.20
N TYR A 47 -22.19 -0.63 -9.79
CA TYR A 47 -22.51 -0.39 -8.39
C TYR A 47 -22.19 -1.62 -7.53
N LEU A 48 -21.33 -1.43 -6.53
CA LEU A 48 -21.03 -2.40 -5.49
C LEU A 48 -21.58 -1.83 -4.18
N ASN A 49 -22.39 -2.61 -3.46
CA ASN A 49 -22.85 -2.21 -2.14
C ASN A 49 -21.80 -2.53 -1.06
N ASP A 50 -21.97 -1.95 0.13
CA ASP A 50 -21.02 -2.08 1.24
C ASP A 50 -20.76 -3.53 1.65
N ASN A 51 -21.77 -4.39 1.59
CA ASN A 51 -21.61 -5.82 1.90
C ASN A 51 -20.69 -6.51 0.89
N VAL A 52 -20.85 -6.23 -0.40
CA VAL A 52 -19.98 -6.76 -1.46
C VAL A 52 -18.57 -6.20 -1.31
N ILE A 53 -18.42 -4.89 -1.07
CA ILE A 53 -17.11 -4.26 -0.81
C ILE A 53 -16.43 -4.92 0.39
N GLY A 54 -17.17 -5.17 1.47
CA GLY A 54 -16.69 -5.87 2.66
C GLY A 54 -16.22 -7.29 2.36
N LEU A 55 -16.98 -8.06 1.58
CA LEU A 55 -16.58 -9.41 1.16
C LEU A 55 -15.34 -9.40 0.25
N LEU A 56 -15.19 -8.38 -0.60
CA LEU A 56 -14.04 -8.24 -1.49
C LEU A 56 -12.72 -7.97 -0.73
N GLN A 57 -12.79 -7.48 0.50
CA GLN A 57 -11.62 -7.36 1.37
C GLN A 57 -10.97 -8.71 1.68
N ASN A 58 -11.74 -9.82 1.62
CA ASN A 58 -11.17 -11.16 1.80
C ASN A 58 -10.16 -11.49 0.69
N TYR A 59 -10.45 -11.10 -0.56
CA TYR A 59 -9.51 -11.27 -1.67
C TYR A 59 -8.27 -10.40 -1.45
N ARG A 60 -8.44 -9.13 -1.08
CA ARG A 60 -7.33 -8.23 -0.75
C ARG A 60 -6.42 -8.81 0.33
N ALA A 61 -6.99 -9.29 1.43
CA ALA A 61 -6.24 -9.94 2.51
C ALA A 61 -5.48 -11.19 2.04
N ALA A 62 -6.06 -11.97 1.12
CA ALA A 62 -5.41 -13.14 0.53
C ALA A 62 -4.20 -12.76 -0.35
N PHE A 63 -4.33 -11.71 -1.17
CA PHE A 63 -3.21 -11.16 -1.93
C PHE A 63 -2.09 -10.66 -1.03
N LEU A 64 -2.41 -9.87 0.01
CA LEU A 64 -1.42 -9.33 0.94
C LEU A 64 -0.69 -10.43 1.73
N ARG A 65 -1.40 -11.50 2.08
CA ARG A 65 -0.78 -12.66 2.72
C ARG A 65 0.27 -13.32 1.81
N LEU A 66 -0.05 -13.47 0.53
CA LEU A 66 0.90 -14.03 -0.45
C LEU A 66 2.07 -13.07 -0.72
N ALA A 67 1.80 -11.76 -0.80
CA ALA A 67 2.85 -10.75 -0.89
C ALA A 67 3.82 -10.79 0.30
N HIS A 68 3.28 -10.96 1.51
CA HIS A 68 4.09 -11.12 2.71
C HIS A 68 4.94 -12.39 2.68
N GLN A 69 4.39 -13.51 2.24
CA GLN A 69 5.15 -14.75 2.07
C GLN A 69 6.34 -14.56 1.11
N TYR A 70 6.09 -14.01 -0.08
CA TYR A 70 7.16 -13.71 -1.03
C TYR A 70 8.20 -12.74 -0.47
N LEU A 71 7.79 -11.78 0.36
CA LEU A 71 8.72 -10.86 0.99
C LEU A 71 9.64 -11.59 1.98
N MET A 72 9.11 -12.52 2.79
CA MET A 72 9.89 -13.33 3.72
C MET A 72 10.90 -14.23 2.99
N GLU A 73 10.53 -14.72 1.81
CA GLU A 73 11.39 -15.51 0.92
C GLU A 73 12.36 -14.67 0.10
N LYS A 74 12.33 -13.34 0.25
CA LYS A 74 13.11 -12.38 -0.56
C LYS A 74 12.81 -12.47 -2.06
N ASN A 75 11.63 -12.96 -2.42
CA ASN A 75 11.11 -13.03 -3.78
C ASN A 75 10.46 -11.69 -4.19
N ASN A 76 11.29 -10.68 -4.43
CA ASN A 76 10.82 -9.32 -4.77
C ASN A 76 9.94 -9.29 -6.03
N GLU A 77 10.24 -10.12 -7.03
CA GLU A 77 9.42 -10.22 -8.24
C GLU A 77 8.02 -10.78 -7.94
N GLY A 78 7.94 -11.77 -7.04
CA GLY A 78 6.68 -12.30 -6.52
C GLY A 78 5.84 -11.23 -5.84
N VAL A 79 6.43 -10.45 -4.93
CA VAL A 79 5.76 -9.32 -4.26
C VAL A 79 5.17 -8.36 -5.28
N VAL A 80 5.98 -7.89 -6.24
CA VAL A 80 5.52 -6.91 -7.24
C VAL A 80 4.40 -7.50 -8.10
N ARG A 81 4.56 -8.74 -8.57
CA ARG A 81 3.57 -9.40 -9.43
C ARG A 81 2.23 -9.56 -8.72
N ILE A 82 2.24 -10.01 -7.46
CA ILE A 82 1.00 -10.31 -6.74
C ILE A 82 0.27 -9.04 -6.30
N LEU A 83 1.00 -8.00 -5.91
CA LEU A 83 0.41 -6.69 -5.57
C LEU A 83 -0.16 -5.99 -6.81
N LYS A 84 0.53 -6.03 -7.96
CA LYS A 84 -0.02 -5.50 -9.21
C LYS A 84 -1.31 -6.21 -9.62
N LYS A 85 -1.35 -7.54 -9.45
CA LYS A 85 -2.57 -8.30 -9.69
C LYS A 85 -3.69 -7.90 -8.74
N MET A 86 -3.38 -7.73 -7.45
CA MET A 86 -4.33 -7.26 -6.45
C MET A 86 -4.93 -5.90 -6.83
N GLU A 87 -4.09 -4.92 -7.14
CA GLU A 87 -4.56 -3.59 -7.54
C GLU A 87 -5.35 -3.63 -8.84
N GLN A 88 -5.05 -4.55 -9.78
CA GLN A 88 -5.87 -4.72 -10.97
C GLN A 88 -7.28 -5.26 -10.65
N VAL A 89 -7.40 -6.20 -9.70
CA VAL A 89 -8.68 -6.91 -9.46
C VAL A 89 -9.52 -6.31 -8.34
N VAL A 90 -8.89 -5.64 -7.38
CA VAL A 90 -9.50 -4.91 -6.28
C VAL A 90 -8.86 -3.53 -6.16
N PRO A 91 -9.02 -2.65 -7.17
CA PRO A 91 -8.38 -1.34 -7.16
C PRO A 91 -8.97 -0.45 -6.06
N PHE A 92 -8.16 0.43 -5.48
CA PHE A 92 -8.56 1.23 -4.32
C PHE A 92 -9.57 2.34 -4.64
N ASP A 93 -9.63 2.80 -5.88
CA ASP A 93 -10.58 3.82 -6.37
C ASP A 93 -11.98 3.25 -6.69
N VAL A 94 -12.08 1.95 -7.02
CA VAL A 94 -13.38 1.27 -7.24
C VAL A 94 -13.84 0.51 -6.00
N ILE A 95 -12.92 -0.13 -5.28
CA ILE A 95 -13.20 -0.92 -4.08
C ILE A 95 -12.36 -0.36 -2.93
N PRO A 96 -12.86 0.66 -2.23
CA PRO A 96 -12.12 1.30 -1.14
C PRO A 96 -11.69 0.31 -0.06
N ALA A 97 -10.59 0.65 0.62
CA ALA A 97 -10.17 -0.06 1.82
C ALA A 97 -10.93 0.47 3.05
N PRO A 98 -11.24 -0.37 4.05
CA PRO A 98 -11.83 0.09 5.30
C PRO A 98 -10.93 1.03 6.10
N ASP A 99 -9.61 0.81 6.04
CA ASP A 99 -8.59 1.72 6.60
C ASP A 99 -7.92 2.48 5.46
N ILE A 100 -8.00 3.80 5.51
CA ILE A 100 -7.44 4.71 4.51
C ILE A 100 -5.92 4.58 4.37
N ARG A 101 -5.23 4.02 5.38
CA ARG A 101 -3.77 3.82 5.36
C ARG A 101 -3.36 2.50 4.70
N LEU A 102 -4.30 1.64 4.32
CA LEU A 102 -3.97 0.38 3.65
C LEU A 102 -3.15 0.57 2.36
N PRO A 103 -3.42 1.56 1.47
CA PRO A 103 -2.57 1.83 0.32
C PRO A 103 -1.13 2.17 0.72
N LEU A 104 -0.91 2.88 1.85
CA LEU A 104 0.44 3.16 2.36
C LEU A 104 1.15 1.88 2.79
N GLN A 105 0.46 0.96 3.46
CA GLN A 105 1.01 -0.35 3.82
C GLN A 105 1.40 -1.14 2.57
N VAL A 106 0.55 -1.15 1.53
CA VAL A 106 0.87 -1.77 0.24
C VAL A 106 2.09 -1.12 -0.41
N GLY A 107 2.19 0.21 -0.33
CA GLY A 107 3.37 0.96 -0.76
C GLY A 107 4.64 0.54 -0.04
N GLN A 108 4.60 0.26 1.27
CA GLN A 108 5.75 -0.26 2.01
C GLN A 108 6.20 -1.63 1.49
N TYR A 109 5.28 -2.54 1.13
CA TYR A 109 5.65 -3.80 0.47
C TYR A 109 6.37 -3.56 -0.86
N TYR A 110 5.87 -2.63 -1.68
CA TYR A 110 6.54 -2.24 -2.91
C TYR A 110 7.93 -1.68 -2.65
N GLN A 111 8.09 -0.82 -1.65
CA GLN A 111 9.40 -0.29 -1.26
C GLN A 111 10.36 -1.42 -0.86
N PHE A 112 9.92 -2.37 -0.04
CA PHE A 112 10.76 -3.52 0.34
C PHE A 112 11.14 -4.40 -0.85
N ALA A 113 10.29 -4.46 -1.88
CA ALA A 113 10.59 -5.13 -3.16
C ALA A 113 11.40 -4.25 -4.14
N GLY A 114 11.88 -3.08 -3.73
CA GLY A 114 12.66 -2.16 -4.55
C GLY A 114 11.83 -1.41 -5.60
N ARG A 115 10.58 -1.08 -5.30
CA ARG A 115 9.66 -0.29 -6.14
C ARG A 115 9.15 0.93 -5.37
N ILE A 116 10.06 1.82 -5.00
CA ILE A 116 9.72 3.01 -4.22
C ILE A 116 8.80 3.99 -4.98
N ASP A 117 8.87 4.03 -6.32
CA ASP A 117 7.96 4.85 -7.14
C ASP A 117 6.49 4.42 -6.98
N GLU A 118 6.23 3.11 -6.83
CA GLU A 118 4.88 2.59 -6.57
C GLU A 118 4.41 2.98 -5.16
N PHE A 119 5.32 3.08 -4.19
CA PHE A 119 4.98 3.64 -2.88
C PHE A 119 4.62 5.11 -2.98
N LEU A 120 5.42 5.91 -3.72
CA LEU A 120 5.12 7.32 -3.93
C LEU A 120 3.74 7.50 -4.59
N ARG A 121 3.39 6.69 -5.58
CA ARG A 121 2.06 6.69 -6.22
C ARG A 121 0.93 6.40 -5.22
N LEU A 122 1.09 5.39 -4.37
CA LEU A 122 0.08 5.04 -3.37
C LEU A 122 -0.01 6.07 -2.24
N ALA A 123 1.10 6.70 -1.87
CA ALA A 123 1.12 7.80 -0.91
C ALA A 123 0.42 9.05 -1.46
N GLU A 124 0.64 9.39 -2.72
CA GLU A 124 -0.06 10.46 -3.42
C GLU A 124 -1.57 10.20 -3.49
N PHE A 125 -1.98 8.98 -3.88
CA PHE A 125 -3.39 8.58 -3.88
C PHE A 125 -4.02 8.73 -2.49
N THR A 126 -3.31 8.29 -1.44
CA THR A 126 -3.81 8.38 -0.07
C THR A 126 -3.93 9.83 0.40
N TYR A 127 -2.92 10.67 0.11
CA TYR A 127 -2.94 12.10 0.39
C TYR A 127 -4.12 12.81 -0.29
N GLN A 128 -4.37 12.52 -1.56
CA GLN A 128 -5.52 13.09 -2.29
C GLN A 128 -6.87 12.66 -1.70
N THR A 129 -6.92 11.52 -1.02
CA THR A 129 -8.15 11.00 -0.42
C THR A 129 -8.38 11.54 1.00
N ASP A 130 -7.31 11.73 1.78
CA ASP A 130 -7.37 12.19 3.18
C ASP A 130 -6.20 13.15 3.50
N PRO A 131 -6.23 14.39 2.97
CA PRO A 131 -5.15 15.36 3.15
C PRO A 131 -5.09 15.97 4.56
N GLU A 132 -6.14 15.78 5.37
CA GLU A 132 -6.21 16.28 6.76
C GLU A 132 -5.56 15.32 7.76
N ASN A 133 -5.11 14.15 7.31
CA ASN A 133 -4.50 13.14 8.17
C ASN A 133 -3.00 13.36 8.34
N PRO A 134 -2.52 13.70 9.56
CA PRO A 134 -1.10 14.02 9.77
C PRO A 134 -0.15 12.89 9.39
N GLU A 135 -0.56 11.63 9.60
CA GLU A 135 0.25 10.46 9.27
C GLU A 135 0.43 10.34 7.76
N VAL A 136 -0.65 10.54 6.99
CA VAL A 136 -0.64 10.50 5.52
C VAL A 136 0.24 11.61 4.96
N VAL A 137 0.04 12.84 5.45
CA VAL A 137 0.81 14.02 5.04
C VAL A 137 2.31 13.80 5.31
N GLY A 138 2.66 13.36 6.52
CA GLY A 138 4.05 13.11 6.90
C GLY A 138 4.74 12.06 6.04
N ILE A 139 4.05 10.94 5.74
CA ILE A 139 4.57 9.88 4.87
C ILE A 139 4.77 10.39 3.44
N TYR A 140 3.79 11.10 2.88
CA TYR A 140 3.86 11.60 1.52
C TYR A 140 4.97 12.66 1.36
N VAL A 141 5.08 13.61 2.29
CA VAL A 141 6.16 14.61 2.35
C VAL A 141 7.54 13.93 2.43
N SER A 142 7.68 12.90 3.27
CA SER A 142 8.93 12.15 3.41
C SER A 142 9.33 11.45 2.10
N LEU A 143 8.35 10.86 1.40
CA LEU A 143 8.58 10.24 0.09
C LEU A 143 8.93 11.28 -0.98
N LEU A 144 8.26 12.42 -1.02
CA LEU A 144 8.60 13.52 -1.93
C LEU A 144 10.04 14.00 -1.69
N GLN A 145 10.43 14.19 -0.43
CA GLN A 145 11.79 14.57 -0.06
C GLN A 145 12.82 13.53 -0.53
N HIS A 146 12.55 12.24 -0.31
CA HIS A 146 13.43 11.15 -0.77
C HIS A 146 13.64 11.20 -2.29
N HIS A 147 12.60 11.53 -3.06
CA HIS A 147 12.68 11.67 -4.52
C HIS A 147 13.20 13.06 -4.97
N LYS A 148 13.75 13.85 -4.05
CA LYS A 148 14.22 15.22 -4.28
C LYS A 148 13.14 16.16 -4.85
N ARG A 149 11.86 15.82 -4.67
CA ARG A 149 10.69 16.65 -5.04
C ARG A 149 10.41 17.68 -3.93
N TYR A 150 11.43 18.48 -3.60
CA TYR A 150 11.39 19.39 -2.45
C TYR A 150 10.32 20.48 -2.59
N GLN A 151 10.10 20.99 -3.81
CA GLN A 151 9.06 22.00 -4.07
C GLN A 151 7.67 21.44 -3.79
N ASP A 152 7.39 20.22 -4.24
CA ASP A 152 6.10 19.57 -4.00
C ASP A 152 5.89 19.29 -2.51
N ALA A 153 6.94 18.86 -1.80
CA ALA A 153 6.89 18.65 -0.35
C ALA A 153 6.61 19.95 0.41
N ILE A 154 7.21 21.07 -0.01
CA ILE A 154 6.93 22.40 0.55
C ILE A 154 5.48 22.82 0.26
N ALA A 155 4.98 22.58 -0.95
CA ALA A 155 3.60 22.90 -1.31
C ALA A 155 2.60 22.18 -0.42
N VAL A 156 2.76 20.86 -0.24
CA VAL A 156 1.92 20.05 0.66
C VAL A 156 1.94 20.59 2.10
N LEU A 157 3.12 20.88 2.66
CA LEU A 157 3.21 21.43 4.02
C LEU A 157 2.67 22.86 4.13
N SER A 158 2.76 23.66 3.06
CA SER A 158 2.22 25.01 3.04
C SER A 158 0.69 24.99 3.03
N GLU A 159 0.09 24.06 2.29
CA GLU A 159 -1.35 23.78 2.34
C GLU A 159 -1.77 23.32 3.74
N TRP A 160 -1.06 22.36 4.33
CA TRP A 160 -1.28 21.90 5.71
C TRP A 160 -1.29 23.06 6.73
N GLN A 161 -0.38 24.02 6.58
CA GLN A 161 -0.29 25.16 7.49
C GLN A 161 -1.45 26.15 7.44
N ILE A 162 -2.25 26.15 6.37
CA ILE A 162 -3.43 27.01 6.28
C ILE A 162 -4.40 26.65 7.42
N ASP A 163 -4.59 25.35 7.66
CA ASP A 163 -5.49 24.83 8.69
C ASP A 163 -4.76 24.54 10.02
N HIS A 164 -3.44 24.35 9.98
CA HIS A 164 -2.59 24.05 11.13
C HIS A 164 -1.48 25.10 11.37
N PRO A 165 -1.80 26.40 11.55
CA PRO A 165 -0.80 27.47 11.57
C PRO A 165 0.16 27.41 12.79
N ALA A 166 -0.22 26.71 13.85
CA ALA A 166 0.60 26.53 15.06
C ALA A 166 1.55 25.32 14.99
N ASP A 167 1.49 24.51 13.92
CA ASP A 167 2.34 23.35 13.74
C ASP A 167 3.79 23.76 13.46
N SER A 168 4.59 23.82 14.54
CA SER A 168 6.00 24.19 14.48
C SER A 168 6.84 23.12 13.78
N GLU A 169 6.41 21.86 13.74
CA GLU A 169 7.13 20.79 13.05
C GLU A 169 7.05 21.00 11.53
N ALA A 170 5.84 21.26 11.02
CA ALA A 170 5.63 21.61 9.62
C ALA A 170 6.43 22.87 9.20
N GLN A 171 6.46 23.90 10.05
CA GLN A 171 7.24 25.13 9.82
C GLN A 171 8.73 24.84 9.70
N ASN A 172 9.29 24.10 10.65
CA ASN A 172 10.70 23.72 10.63
C ASN A 172 11.03 22.86 9.41
N LYS A 173 10.12 21.96 9.02
CA LYS A 173 10.32 21.08 7.86
C LYS A 173 10.32 21.85 6.55
N ILE A 174 9.45 22.84 6.37
CA ILE A 174 9.48 23.75 5.21
C ILE A 174 10.83 24.47 5.13
N LEU A 175 11.32 25.03 6.24
CA LEU A 175 12.62 25.71 6.27
C LEU A 175 13.79 24.78 5.91
N GLU A 176 13.76 23.53 6.36
CA GLU A 176 14.73 22.50 5.98
C GLU A 176 14.69 22.24 4.47
N LEU A 177 13.50 22.02 3.91
CA LEU A 177 13.31 21.74 2.48
C LEU A 177 13.71 22.92 1.59
N GLN A 178 13.43 24.16 2.01
CA GLN A 178 13.85 25.38 1.29
C GLN A 178 15.37 25.50 1.17
N ARG A 179 16.10 25.06 2.19
CA ARG A 179 17.58 24.98 2.14
C ARG A 179 18.04 23.93 1.14
N GLN A 180 17.36 22.79 1.04
CA GLN A 180 17.68 21.74 0.07
C GLN A 180 17.41 22.18 -1.38
N VAL A 181 16.37 22.98 -1.62
CA VAL A 181 16.14 23.63 -2.92
C VAL A 181 17.27 24.60 -3.27
N SER A 182 17.73 25.37 -2.29
CA SER A 182 18.70 26.47 -2.48
C SER A 182 20.16 26.01 -2.48
N ALA A 183 20.42 24.74 -2.15
CA ALA A 183 21.74 24.11 -2.23
C ALA A 183 21.84 23.33 -3.56
N PRO A 184 22.22 23.97 -4.68
CA PRO A 184 22.50 23.23 -5.91
C PRO A 184 23.61 22.22 -5.63
N ASP A 185 23.42 20.97 -6.10
CA ASP A 185 24.30 19.81 -5.93
C ASP A 185 25.77 20.24 -5.92
N SER A 186 26.30 20.46 -4.72
CA SER A 186 27.69 20.81 -4.52
C SER A 186 28.47 19.50 -4.47
N VAL A 187 29.17 19.24 -5.57
CA VAL A 187 30.27 18.29 -5.73
C VAL A 187 29.86 16.84 -6.00
N ILE A 188 29.66 16.55 -7.29
CA ILE A 188 30.28 15.36 -7.88
C ILE A 188 31.79 15.65 -7.97
N GLN A 189 32.58 14.96 -7.15
CA GLN A 189 33.98 14.62 -7.42
C GLN A 189 34.20 13.16 -7.05
#